data_AF-A0A4Y2EHQ8-F1
#
_entry.id   AF-A0A4Y2EHQ8-F1
#
_cell.length_a   1.000
_cell.length_b   1.000
_cell.length_c   1.000
_cell.angle_alpha   90.00
_cell.angle_beta   90.00
_cell.angle_gamma   90.00
#
_symmetry.space_group_name_H-M   'P 1'
#
loop_
_entity.id
_entity.type
_entity.pdbx_description
1 polymer ?
#
loop_
_entity_poly.entity_id
_entity_poly.type
_entity_poly.pdbx_seq_one_letter_code
_entity_poly.pdbx_strand_id
1 'polypeptide(L)'
;MFSEIQYLWFSEQFTNGIGAADYLQIRHWNLDGSLNQRSLAKAIMESSHLSVSRCFALACDHCLEEEAEFYWNQMEEHERKAVIFAPTPTFSWTVMPRIVNLVNLDTRIERERSLGPKSYYDDDLEALSYELKALEPEEKVKLVMRIAEIQRIQPEVMRLCLSLLDKNQQMEVCSKNPSGVLRSLLTWPYHHQFIPVANFLWNSLKESEFCCLISNLVSDLERWPEPEHVQLLKDFWEASPEPLKIYVAYKQTYGRLTDLFDSVARVTRNSVLFPIWRGSLP
;
A
#
# COMPACT_ATOMS: atom_id res chain seq x y z
N MET A 1 9.87 9.31 14.23
CA MET A 1 10.57 8.97 12.98
C MET A 1 9.59 8.45 11.91
N PHE A 2 8.75 7.44 12.19
CA PHE A 2 7.67 7.02 11.27
C PHE A 2 6.64 8.13 10.94
N SER A 3 6.35 9.03 11.89
CA SER A 3 5.41 10.14 11.72
C SER A 3 5.89 11.27 10.80
N GLU A 4 7.21 11.47 10.65
CA GLU A 4 7.78 12.49 9.76
C GLU A 4 7.76 12.05 8.29
N ILE A 5 7.78 10.74 8.02
CA ILE A 5 7.76 10.18 6.66
C ILE A 5 6.34 10.25 6.06
N GLN A 6 5.30 9.97 6.85
CA GLN A 6 3.91 10.18 6.43
C GLN A 6 3.61 11.67 6.15
N TYR A 7 4.23 12.55 6.93
CA TYR A 7 4.12 14.01 6.77
C TYR A 7 4.74 14.52 5.46
N LEU A 8 5.91 14.01 5.06
CA LEU A 8 6.59 14.41 3.83
C LEU A 8 5.82 13.96 2.57
N TRP A 9 5.21 12.77 2.58
CA TRP A 9 4.43 12.28 1.44
C TRP A 9 3.13 13.08 1.23
N PHE A 10 2.44 13.43 2.31
CA PHE A 10 1.23 14.26 2.27
C PHE A 10 1.53 15.71 1.85
N SER A 11 2.70 16.23 2.25
CA SER A 11 3.16 17.56 1.86
C SER A 11 3.31 17.67 0.33
N GLU A 12 4.10 16.80 -0.32
CA GLU A 12 4.45 17.00 -1.73
C GLU A 12 3.27 17.07 -2.71
N GLN A 13 2.14 16.41 -2.42
CA GLN A 13 0.99 16.38 -3.32
C GLN A 13 0.05 17.59 -3.19
N PHE A 14 -0.03 18.23 -2.02
CA PHE A 14 -0.97 19.32 -1.74
C PHE A 14 -0.32 20.66 -1.36
N THR A 15 1.01 20.73 -1.15
CA THR A 15 1.69 21.93 -0.63
C THR A 15 2.23 22.90 -1.68
N ASN A 16 1.89 22.76 -2.97
CA ASN A 16 2.12 23.84 -3.93
C ASN A 16 1.15 25.01 -3.62
N GLY A 17 1.45 25.77 -2.57
CA GLY A 17 0.73 26.98 -2.17
C GLY A 17 0.52 27.19 -0.66
N ILE A 18 0.77 26.19 0.21
CA ILE A 18 0.57 26.34 1.66
C ILE A 18 1.94 26.48 2.34
N GLY A 19 2.14 27.57 3.09
CA GLY A 19 3.38 27.80 3.82
C GLY A 19 3.60 26.74 4.91
N ALA A 20 4.82 26.22 5.05
CA ALA A 20 5.17 25.20 6.05
C ALA A 20 4.81 25.61 7.50
N ALA A 21 4.64 26.92 7.76
CA ALA A 21 4.26 27.46 9.07
C ALA A 21 2.76 27.24 9.42
N ASP A 22 1.86 27.24 8.45
CA ASP A 22 0.41 27.04 8.68
C ASP A 22 0.10 25.56 8.97
N TYR A 23 0.87 24.65 8.37
CA TYR A 23 0.72 23.21 8.57
C TYR A 23 1.10 22.72 9.97
N LEU A 24 2.07 23.37 10.61
CA LEU A 24 2.53 22.96 11.95
C LEU A 24 1.51 23.25 13.04
N GLN A 25 0.56 24.15 12.80
CA GLN A 25 -0.52 24.47 13.76
C GLN A 25 -1.69 23.47 13.68
N ILE A 26 -1.85 22.77 12.56
CA ILE A 26 -2.95 21.83 12.33
C ILE A 26 -2.47 20.42 12.68
N ARG A 27 -2.40 20.12 13.98
CA ARG A 27 -1.99 18.80 14.47
C ARG A 27 -3.19 18.06 15.07
N HIS A 28 -3.85 17.25 14.25
CA HIS A 28 -4.84 16.29 14.73
C HIS A 28 -4.19 14.91 14.87
N TRP A 29 -3.91 14.50 16.10
CA TRP A 29 -3.38 13.17 16.42
C TRP A 29 -4.50 12.25 16.93
N ASN A 30 -4.43 10.99 16.57
CA ASN A 30 -5.21 9.92 17.18
C ASN A 30 -4.61 9.54 18.55
N LEU A 31 -5.38 8.82 19.37
CA LEU A 31 -4.96 8.36 20.70
C LEU A 31 -3.75 7.41 20.67
N ASP A 32 -3.52 6.74 19.55
CA ASP A 32 -2.38 5.86 19.30
C ASP A 32 -1.12 6.60 18.82
N GLY A 33 -1.18 7.93 18.70
CA GLY A 33 -0.08 8.76 18.21
C GLY A 33 0.07 8.77 16.68
N SER A 34 -0.86 8.18 15.93
CA SER A 34 -0.94 8.33 14.47
C SER A 34 -1.60 9.66 14.08
N LEU A 35 -1.33 10.15 12.88
CA LEU A 35 -1.94 11.37 12.36
C LEU A 35 -3.38 11.10 11.93
N ASN A 36 -4.34 11.88 12.41
CA ASN A 36 -5.72 11.81 11.95
C ASN A 36 -5.85 12.53 10.60
N GLN A 37 -5.64 11.79 9.53
CA GLN A 37 -5.64 12.31 8.17
C GLN A 37 -6.98 12.96 7.78
N ARG A 38 -8.12 12.44 8.26
CA ARG A 38 -9.45 13.02 7.98
C ARG A 38 -9.62 14.40 8.61
N SER A 39 -9.29 14.53 9.90
CA SER A 39 -9.39 15.81 10.60
C SER A 39 -8.42 16.84 10.01
N LEU A 40 -7.21 16.41 9.67
CA LEU A 40 -6.23 17.24 8.97
C LEU A 40 -6.77 17.73 7.62
N ALA A 41 -7.33 16.84 6.81
CA ALA A 41 -7.92 17.19 5.52
C ALA A 41 -9.04 18.23 5.65
N LYS A 42 -9.95 18.06 6.63
CA LYS A 42 -10.99 19.06 6.92
C LYS A 42 -10.40 20.42 7.27
N ALA A 43 -9.46 20.45 8.21
CA ALA A 43 -8.81 21.69 8.61
C ALA A 43 -8.06 22.36 7.45
N ILE A 44 -7.46 21.59 6.53
CA ILE A 44 -6.85 22.15 5.31
C ILE A 44 -7.92 22.77 4.42
N MET A 45 -9.02 22.07 4.15
CA MET A 45 -10.11 22.62 3.33
C MET A 45 -10.70 23.91 3.92
N GLU A 46 -10.75 24.04 5.24
CA GLU A 46 -11.25 25.21 5.94
C GLU A 46 -10.25 26.38 5.99
N SER A 47 -8.96 26.09 6.12
CA SER A 47 -7.91 27.09 6.36
C SER A 47 -7.18 27.57 5.11
N SER A 48 -7.22 26.79 4.03
CA SER A 48 -6.43 27.06 2.83
C SER A 48 -7.25 27.73 1.73
N HIS A 49 -6.57 28.51 0.89
CA HIS A 49 -7.15 29.09 -0.33
C HIS A 49 -7.14 28.09 -1.50
N LEU A 50 -7.47 26.83 -1.24
CA LEU A 50 -7.60 25.82 -2.30
C LEU A 50 -8.80 26.16 -3.19
N SER A 51 -8.70 25.84 -4.48
CA SER A 51 -9.84 25.93 -5.39
C SER A 51 -10.93 24.92 -4.97
N VAL A 52 -12.19 25.21 -5.29
CA VAL A 52 -13.33 24.31 -5.02
C VAL A 52 -13.05 22.89 -5.54
N SER A 53 -12.47 22.79 -6.74
CA SER A 53 -12.05 21.52 -7.34
C SER A 53 -10.97 20.77 -6.56
N ARG A 54 -10.04 21.47 -5.89
CA ARG A 54 -9.02 20.85 -5.03
C ARG A 54 -9.59 20.45 -3.67
N CYS A 55 -10.49 21.24 -3.09
CA CYS A 55 -11.21 20.84 -1.89
C CYS A 55 -12.08 19.60 -2.15
N PHE A 56 -12.76 19.55 -3.30
CA PHE A 56 -13.47 18.36 -3.74
C PHE A 56 -12.56 17.13 -3.84
N ALA A 57 -11.39 17.26 -4.48
CA ALA A 57 -10.38 16.20 -4.57
C ALA A 57 -10.00 15.66 -3.19
N LEU A 58 -9.60 16.57 -2.29
CA LEU A 58 -9.13 16.25 -0.97
C LEU A 58 -10.23 15.60 -0.11
N ALA A 59 -11.47 16.10 -0.22
CA ALA A 59 -12.62 15.47 0.42
C ALA A 59 -12.83 14.04 -0.08
N CYS A 60 -12.73 13.83 -1.39
CA CYS A 60 -12.84 12.49 -1.95
C CYS A 60 -11.70 11.56 -1.52
N ASP A 61 -10.44 12.00 -1.51
CA ASP A 61 -9.29 11.18 -1.08
C ASP A 61 -9.49 10.66 0.36
N HIS A 62 -10.01 11.50 1.26
CA HIS A 62 -10.19 11.16 2.66
C HIS A 62 -11.57 10.59 3.04
N CYS A 63 -12.40 10.24 2.05
CA CYS A 63 -13.77 9.75 2.23
C CYS A 63 -14.67 10.70 3.05
N LEU A 64 -14.60 12.00 2.79
CA LEU A 64 -15.41 13.03 3.43
C LEU A 64 -16.64 13.33 2.56
N GLU A 65 -17.65 12.46 2.63
CA GLU A 65 -18.80 12.46 1.70
C GLU A 65 -19.59 13.76 1.71
N GLU A 66 -19.92 14.28 2.89
CA GLU A 66 -20.69 15.52 3.04
C GLU A 66 -19.94 16.70 2.45
N GLU A 67 -18.64 16.81 2.73
CA GLU A 67 -17.77 17.83 2.15
C GLU A 67 -17.61 17.66 0.63
N ALA A 68 -17.46 16.43 0.15
CA ALA A 68 -17.33 16.16 -1.27
C ALA A 68 -18.62 16.54 -2.02
N GLU A 69 -19.79 16.20 -1.50
CA GLU A 69 -21.07 16.63 -2.07
C GLU A 69 -21.22 18.16 -2.06
N PHE A 70 -20.85 18.79 -0.93
CA PHE A 70 -20.88 20.24 -0.80
C PHE A 70 -20.00 20.94 -1.85
N TYR A 71 -18.75 20.52 -2.01
CA TYR A 71 -17.84 21.12 -3.00
C TYR A 71 -18.23 20.75 -4.44
N TRP A 72 -18.77 19.55 -4.67
CA TRP A 72 -19.30 19.16 -5.98
C TRP A 72 -20.38 20.12 -6.47
N ASN A 73 -21.32 20.44 -5.58
CA ASN A 73 -22.45 21.31 -5.89
C ASN A 73 -22.02 22.77 -6.10
N GLN A 74 -20.88 23.19 -5.54
CA GLN A 74 -20.30 24.51 -5.78
C GLN A 74 -19.50 24.63 -7.08
N MET A 75 -18.98 23.52 -7.63
CA MET A 75 -18.23 23.55 -8.89
C MET A 75 -19.12 23.90 -10.09
N GLU A 76 -18.57 24.65 -11.03
CA GLU A 76 -19.18 24.87 -12.33
C GLU A 76 -19.11 23.61 -13.22
N GLU A 77 -19.98 23.53 -14.24
CA GLU A 77 -20.04 22.36 -15.14
C GLU A 77 -18.69 22.07 -15.82
N HIS A 78 -17.94 23.12 -16.18
CA HIS A 78 -16.65 22.97 -16.83
C HIS A 78 -15.58 22.42 -15.86
N GLU A 79 -15.63 22.79 -14.58
CA GLU A 79 -14.76 22.25 -13.53
C GLU A 79 -15.09 20.79 -13.24
N ARG A 80 -16.39 20.45 -13.15
CA ARG A 80 -16.86 19.06 -13.00
C ARG A 80 -16.38 18.19 -14.16
N LYS A 81 -16.50 18.69 -15.39
CA LYS A 81 -15.99 18.01 -16.60
C LYS A 81 -14.47 17.86 -16.53
N ALA A 82 -13.73 18.87 -16.11
CA ALA A 82 -12.27 18.77 -15.97
C ALA A 82 -11.87 17.69 -14.96
N VAL A 83 -12.54 17.61 -13.82
CA VAL A 83 -12.29 16.58 -12.79
C VAL A 83 -12.62 15.17 -13.31
N ILE A 84 -13.72 15.00 -14.05
CA ILE A 84 -14.11 13.68 -14.61
C ILE A 84 -13.18 13.23 -15.74
N PHE A 85 -12.86 14.12 -16.69
CA PHE A 85 -12.19 13.76 -17.95
C PHE A 85 -10.68 13.93 -17.94
N ALA A 86 -10.14 14.71 -16.99
CA ALA A 86 -8.72 14.94 -16.85
C ALA A 86 -8.35 14.93 -15.36
N PRO A 87 -8.46 13.77 -14.67
CA PRO A 87 -7.93 13.65 -13.32
C PRO A 87 -6.47 14.08 -13.39
N THR A 88 -6.15 15.20 -12.75
CA THR A 88 -4.76 15.64 -12.63
C THR A 88 -3.96 14.50 -11.99
N PRO A 89 -2.65 14.35 -12.24
CA PRO A 89 -1.84 13.30 -11.60
C PRO A 89 -1.89 13.32 -10.06
N THR A 90 -2.40 14.41 -9.47
CA THR A 90 -2.72 14.56 -8.05
C THR A 90 -4.06 13.95 -7.62
N PHE A 91 -5.02 13.73 -8.52
CA PHE A 91 -6.19 12.91 -8.20
C PHE A 91 -5.75 11.46 -8.23
N SER A 92 -5.67 10.85 -7.05
CA SER A 92 -5.58 9.41 -6.96
C SER A 92 -6.75 8.80 -7.73
N TRP A 93 -6.49 7.82 -8.58
CA TRP A 93 -7.55 7.07 -9.26
C TRP A 93 -8.50 6.36 -8.26
N THR A 94 -8.13 6.32 -6.97
CA THR A 94 -8.95 5.89 -5.82
C THR A 94 -10.14 6.82 -5.53
N VAL A 95 -10.22 7.98 -6.17
CA VAL A 95 -11.33 8.94 -6.01
C VAL A 95 -12.46 8.73 -7.02
N MET A 96 -12.17 8.18 -8.20
CA MET A 96 -13.11 8.17 -9.33
C MET A 96 -14.43 7.42 -9.09
N PRO A 97 -14.47 6.22 -8.49
CA PRO A 97 -15.72 5.54 -8.13
C PRO A 97 -16.53 6.27 -7.06
N ARG A 98 -15.89 7.02 -6.15
CA ARG A 98 -16.56 7.87 -5.17
C ARG A 98 -17.19 9.08 -5.84
N ILE A 99 -16.48 9.70 -6.80
CA ILE A 99 -17.05 10.70 -7.70
C ILE A 99 -18.27 10.08 -8.38
N VAL A 100 -18.11 8.97 -9.11
CA VAL A 100 -19.20 8.30 -9.86
C VAL A 100 -20.44 8.04 -9.01
N ASN A 101 -20.29 7.58 -7.76
CA ASN A 101 -21.41 7.41 -6.83
C ASN A 101 -22.03 8.75 -6.39
N LEU A 102 -21.22 9.75 -6.01
CA LEU A 102 -21.71 11.08 -5.61
C LEU A 102 -22.40 11.83 -6.76
N VAL A 103 -21.93 11.68 -7.99
CA VAL A 103 -22.57 12.30 -9.17
C VAL A 103 -23.76 11.55 -9.72
N ASN A 104 -24.05 10.36 -9.19
CA ASN A 104 -25.08 9.48 -9.74
C ASN A 104 -24.89 9.27 -11.27
N LEU A 105 -23.63 9.15 -11.71
CA LEU A 105 -23.31 8.78 -13.09
C LEU A 105 -23.86 7.36 -13.28
N ASP A 106 -24.90 7.26 -14.11
CA ASP A 106 -25.75 6.07 -14.23
C ASP A 106 -25.05 4.92 -14.98
N THR A 107 -23.95 4.39 -14.44
CA THR A 107 -23.20 3.37 -15.16
C THR A 107 -22.38 2.44 -14.24
N ARG A 108 -23.01 1.32 -13.88
CA ARG A 108 -22.28 0.06 -13.70
C ARG A 108 -21.34 -0.25 -14.91
N ILE A 109 -21.69 0.29 -16.08
CA ILE A 109 -21.00 0.15 -17.36
C ILE A 109 -19.75 1.06 -17.50
N GLU A 110 -19.67 2.25 -16.91
CA GLU A 110 -18.44 3.09 -16.94
C GLU A 110 -17.53 2.75 -15.77
N ARG A 111 -18.07 2.25 -14.65
CA ARG A 111 -17.28 1.57 -13.60
C ARG A 111 -16.45 0.42 -14.17
N GLU A 112 -17.01 -0.39 -15.06
CA GLU A 112 -16.31 -1.51 -15.69
C GLU A 112 -15.49 -1.12 -16.94
N ARG A 113 -15.90 -0.10 -17.71
CA ARG A 113 -15.20 0.33 -18.94
C ARG A 113 -14.06 1.32 -18.72
N SER A 114 -14.13 2.17 -17.69
CA SER A 114 -13.14 3.24 -17.48
C SER A 114 -11.98 2.81 -16.58
N LEU A 115 -12.20 1.84 -15.69
CA LEU A 115 -11.23 1.44 -14.68
C LEU A 115 -11.13 -0.09 -14.69
N GLY A 116 -10.09 -0.61 -15.34
CA GLY A 116 -9.76 -2.02 -15.16
C GLY A 116 -9.59 -2.33 -13.67
N PRO A 117 -9.95 -3.53 -13.20
CA PRO A 117 -9.85 -3.91 -11.78
C PRO A 117 -8.46 -3.76 -11.16
N LYS A 118 -7.43 -3.53 -11.97
CA LYS A 118 -6.01 -3.47 -11.60
C LYS A 118 -5.54 -2.17 -10.94
N SER A 119 -6.34 -1.11 -10.82
CA SER A 119 -5.79 0.19 -10.40
C SER A 119 -6.47 0.85 -9.22
N TYR A 120 -7.61 0.33 -8.74
CA TYR A 120 -8.45 1.08 -7.81
C TYR A 120 -8.17 0.79 -6.34
N TYR A 121 -7.88 -0.46 -5.97
CA TYR A 121 -7.60 -0.85 -4.58
C TYR A 121 -6.15 -1.20 -4.33
N ASP A 122 -5.29 -1.03 -5.33
CA ASP A 122 -3.90 -1.47 -5.22
C ASP A 122 -3.21 -0.76 -4.04
N ASP A 123 -3.65 0.45 -3.66
CA ASP A 123 -3.01 1.32 -2.66
C ASP A 123 -3.91 1.94 -1.56
N ASP A 124 -5.22 1.69 -1.52
CA ASP A 124 -6.15 2.40 -0.60
C ASP A 124 -7.00 1.44 0.25
N LEU A 125 -6.51 1.18 1.47
CA LEU A 125 -7.14 0.29 2.44
C LEU A 125 -8.48 0.86 2.94
N GLU A 126 -8.55 2.18 3.10
CA GLU A 126 -9.72 2.92 3.56
C GLU A 126 -10.85 2.85 2.54
N ALA A 127 -10.54 2.97 1.24
CA ALA A 127 -11.49 2.78 0.15
C ALA A 127 -12.08 1.39 0.13
N LEU A 128 -11.23 0.37 0.18
CA LEU A 128 -11.69 -1.00 0.20
C LEU A 128 -12.58 -1.24 1.44
N SER A 129 -12.14 -0.79 2.62
CA SER A 129 -12.89 -0.95 3.87
C SER A 129 -14.25 -0.26 3.83
N TYR A 130 -14.34 0.90 3.19
CA TYR A 130 -15.60 1.61 3.01
C TYR A 130 -16.55 0.85 2.09
N GLU A 131 -16.08 0.44 0.91
CA GLU A 131 -16.93 -0.26 -0.07
C GLU A 131 -17.41 -1.61 0.44
N LEU A 132 -16.55 -2.34 1.16
CA LEU A 132 -16.94 -3.58 1.82
C LEU A 132 -18.03 -3.39 2.86
N LYS A 133 -18.28 -2.19 3.40
CA LYS A 133 -19.43 -1.95 4.30
C LYS A 133 -20.75 -1.89 3.55
N ALA A 134 -20.75 -1.41 2.30
CA ALA A 134 -21.96 -1.20 1.50
C ALA A 134 -22.43 -2.44 0.73
N LEU A 135 -21.58 -3.45 0.57
CA LEU A 135 -21.87 -4.66 -0.23
C LEU A 135 -22.61 -5.74 0.58
N GLU A 136 -23.34 -6.61 -0.12
CA GLU A 136 -23.87 -7.85 0.47
C GLU A 136 -22.75 -8.92 0.62
N PRO A 137 -22.88 -9.90 1.54
CA PRO A 137 -21.82 -10.87 1.82
C PRO A 137 -21.26 -11.60 0.59
N GLU A 138 -22.13 -12.01 -0.35
CA GLU A 138 -21.70 -12.69 -1.58
C GLU A 138 -20.90 -11.79 -2.52
N GLU A 139 -21.24 -10.50 -2.57
CA GLU A 139 -20.56 -9.51 -3.40
C GLU A 139 -19.20 -9.15 -2.79
N LYS A 140 -19.11 -9.06 -1.46
CA LYS A 140 -17.84 -8.86 -0.74
C LYS A 140 -16.83 -9.95 -1.09
N VAL A 141 -17.25 -11.22 -1.00
CA VAL A 141 -16.37 -12.35 -1.32
C VAL A 141 -15.87 -12.27 -2.77
N LYS A 142 -16.77 -12.00 -3.73
CA LYS A 142 -16.40 -11.87 -5.15
C LYS A 142 -15.40 -10.74 -5.38
N LEU A 143 -15.62 -9.58 -4.77
CA LEU A 143 -14.71 -8.44 -4.87
C LEU A 143 -13.35 -8.75 -4.24
N VAL A 144 -13.34 -9.29 -3.02
CA VAL A 144 -12.13 -9.63 -2.26
C VAL A 144 -11.29 -10.66 -3.00
N MET A 145 -11.90 -11.72 -3.54
CA MET A 145 -11.20 -12.72 -4.36
C MET A 145 -10.54 -12.07 -5.57
N ARG A 146 -11.26 -11.19 -6.28
CA ARG A 146 -10.75 -10.49 -7.46
C ARG A 146 -9.55 -9.59 -7.13
N ILE A 147 -9.61 -8.88 -6.01
CA ILE A 147 -8.51 -8.02 -5.55
C ILE A 147 -7.30 -8.87 -5.14
N ALA A 148 -7.52 -9.95 -4.39
CA ALA A 148 -6.45 -10.81 -3.90
C ALA A 148 -5.70 -11.54 -5.04
N GLU A 149 -6.30 -11.68 -6.22
CA GLU A 149 -5.62 -12.20 -7.43
C GLU A 149 -4.67 -11.19 -8.09
N ILE A 150 -4.72 -9.91 -7.71
CA ILE A 150 -3.84 -8.87 -8.26
C ILE A 150 -2.43 -9.00 -7.65
N GLN A 151 -1.43 -9.21 -8.51
CA GLN A 151 -0.04 -9.50 -8.12
C GLN A 151 0.68 -8.37 -7.36
N ARG A 152 0.17 -7.13 -7.42
CA ARG A 152 0.86 -5.93 -6.92
C ARG A 152 0.10 -5.13 -5.86
N ILE A 153 -0.90 -5.71 -5.21
CA ILE A 153 -1.62 -5.02 -4.13
C ILE A 153 -0.72 -4.77 -2.91
N GLN A 154 -1.05 -3.73 -2.14
CA GLN A 154 -0.37 -3.46 -0.87
C GLN A 154 -0.51 -4.64 0.11
N PRO A 155 0.53 -4.90 0.93
CA PRO A 155 0.52 -5.92 1.98
C PRO A 155 -0.74 -5.88 2.88
N GLU A 156 -1.15 -4.68 3.29
CA GLU A 156 -2.30 -4.43 4.18
C GLU A 156 -3.61 -4.86 3.51
N VAL A 157 -3.77 -4.51 2.23
CA VAL A 157 -4.94 -4.87 1.42
C VAL A 157 -5.02 -6.38 1.25
N MET A 158 -3.90 -7.05 0.92
CA MET A 158 -3.85 -8.51 0.84
C MET A 158 -4.27 -9.17 2.15
N ARG A 159 -3.77 -8.69 3.30
CA ARG A 159 -4.13 -9.25 4.61
C ARG A 159 -5.60 -9.05 4.95
N LEU A 160 -6.15 -7.86 4.66
CA LEU A 160 -7.58 -7.61 4.81
C LEU A 160 -8.38 -8.60 3.96
N CYS A 161 -8.01 -8.75 2.68
CA CYS A 161 -8.66 -9.69 1.78
C CYS A 161 -8.64 -11.12 2.35
N LEU A 162 -7.47 -11.64 2.74
CA LEU A 162 -7.36 -12.99 3.31
C LEU A 162 -8.21 -13.14 4.59
N SER A 163 -8.29 -12.11 5.44
CA SER A 163 -9.07 -12.16 6.69
C SER A 163 -10.59 -12.29 6.48
N LEU A 164 -11.08 -11.87 5.32
CA LEU A 164 -12.51 -11.89 4.95
C LEU A 164 -12.92 -13.16 4.22
N LEU A 165 -11.95 -14.00 3.84
CA LEU A 165 -12.17 -15.24 3.10
C LEU A 165 -12.20 -16.44 4.05
N ASP A 166 -13.00 -17.44 3.69
CA ASP A 166 -12.95 -18.74 4.36
C ASP A 166 -11.67 -19.51 4.01
N LYS A 167 -11.42 -20.63 4.69
CA LYS A 167 -10.19 -21.41 4.49
C LYS A 167 -10.02 -21.93 3.06
N ASN A 168 -11.10 -22.32 2.38
CA ASN A 168 -11.01 -22.83 1.01
C ASN A 168 -10.68 -21.71 0.04
N GLN A 169 -11.29 -20.54 0.23
CA GLN A 169 -11.05 -19.34 -0.57
C GLN A 169 -9.63 -18.80 -0.36
N GLN A 170 -9.14 -18.77 0.88
CA GLN A 170 -7.74 -18.40 1.18
C GLN A 170 -6.75 -19.31 0.45
N MET A 171 -7.01 -20.62 0.46
CA MET A 171 -6.17 -21.60 -0.23
C MET A 171 -6.18 -21.41 -1.75
N GLU A 172 -7.33 -21.06 -2.32
CA GLU A 172 -7.44 -20.71 -3.73
C GLU A 172 -6.59 -19.47 -4.06
N VAL A 173 -6.71 -18.39 -3.29
CA VAL A 173 -5.90 -17.16 -3.45
C VAL A 173 -4.41 -17.46 -3.34
N CYS A 174 -4.01 -18.21 -2.30
CA CYS A 174 -2.65 -18.70 -2.09
C CYS A 174 -2.09 -19.40 -3.33
N SER A 175 -2.89 -20.23 -4.00
CA SER A 175 -2.45 -20.95 -5.20
C SER A 175 -2.33 -20.04 -6.43
N LYS A 176 -3.19 -19.02 -6.54
CA LYS A 176 -3.26 -18.12 -7.71
C LYS A 176 -2.28 -16.95 -7.63
N ASN A 177 -1.98 -16.47 -6.42
CA ASN A 177 -1.12 -15.34 -6.17
C ASN A 177 -0.15 -15.59 -5.00
N PRO A 178 0.71 -16.62 -5.09
CA PRO A 178 1.63 -16.95 -4.01
C PRO A 178 2.62 -15.81 -3.70
N SER A 179 3.06 -15.06 -4.71
CA SER A 179 3.96 -13.91 -4.54
C SER A 179 3.33 -12.78 -3.73
N GLY A 180 2.08 -12.39 -4.06
CA GLY A 180 1.35 -11.35 -3.32
C GLY A 180 1.09 -11.74 -1.88
N VAL A 181 0.71 -13.01 -1.64
CA VAL A 181 0.51 -13.54 -0.28
C VAL A 181 1.81 -13.49 0.52
N LEU A 182 2.93 -14.00 -0.03
CA LEU A 182 4.22 -13.95 0.66
C LEU A 182 4.65 -12.52 0.96
N ARG A 183 4.50 -11.61 0.00
CA ARG A 183 4.85 -10.19 0.22
C ARG A 183 4.04 -9.57 1.37
N SER A 184 2.79 -9.98 1.53
CA SER A 184 1.93 -9.50 2.62
C SER A 184 2.39 -9.92 4.03
N LEU A 185 3.24 -10.94 4.13
CA LEU A 185 3.75 -11.48 5.40
C LEU A 185 5.14 -10.92 5.77
N LEU A 186 5.70 -10.05 4.93
CA LEU A 186 7.00 -9.39 5.16
C LEU A 186 6.92 -8.17 6.06
N THR A 187 5.73 -7.75 6.48
CA THR A 187 5.60 -6.65 7.44
C THR A 187 5.44 -7.23 8.84
N TRP A 188 6.04 -6.56 9.82
CA TRP A 188 5.80 -6.87 11.22
C TRP A 188 4.30 -6.71 11.54
N PRO A 189 3.67 -7.60 12.34
CA PRO A 189 4.24 -8.72 13.10
C PRO A 189 4.23 -10.09 12.39
N TYR A 190 3.96 -10.14 11.09
CA TYR A 190 3.61 -11.37 10.38
C TYR A 190 4.81 -12.22 9.91
N HIS A 191 6.05 -11.75 10.11
CA HIS A 191 7.27 -12.44 9.66
C HIS A 191 7.36 -13.90 10.08
N HIS A 192 6.91 -14.22 11.29
CA HIS A 192 6.93 -15.59 11.81
C HIS A 192 6.12 -16.58 10.97
N GLN A 193 5.16 -16.09 10.17
CA GLN A 193 4.34 -16.90 9.27
C GLN A 193 4.94 -17.01 7.86
N PHE A 194 5.88 -16.15 7.50
CA PHE A 194 6.42 -16.06 6.14
C PHE A 194 7.04 -17.37 5.67
N ILE A 195 7.98 -17.95 6.43
CA ILE A 195 8.65 -19.22 6.07
C ILE A 195 7.67 -20.42 6.09
N PRO A 196 6.82 -20.60 7.12
CA PRO A 196 5.80 -21.66 7.10
C PRO A 196 4.89 -21.60 5.86
N VAL A 197 4.43 -20.39 5.49
CA VAL A 197 3.57 -20.20 4.32
C VAL A 197 4.37 -20.40 3.03
N ALA A 198 5.61 -19.95 2.95
CA ALA A 198 6.49 -20.20 1.80
C ALA A 198 6.66 -21.70 1.52
N ASN A 199 6.94 -22.48 2.57
CA ASN A 199 7.06 -23.94 2.46
C ASN A 199 5.80 -24.62 1.92
N PHE A 200 4.63 -24.06 2.22
CA PHE A 200 3.36 -24.53 1.69
C PHE A 200 3.18 -24.15 0.20
N LEU A 201 3.70 -23.00 -0.23
CA LEU A 201 3.44 -22.42 -1.55
C LEU A 201 4.46 -22.80 -2.65
N TRP A 202 5.53 -23.52 -2.34
CA TRP A 202 6.57 -23.88 -3.31
C TRP A 202 6.04 -24.55 -4.58
N ASN A 203 5.03 -25.40 -4.47
CA ASN A 203 4.47 -26.10 -5.62
C ASN A 203 3.58 -25.21 -6.51
N SER A 204 3.12 -24.07 -5.98
CA SER A 204 2.28 -23.12 -6.70
C SER A 204 3.09 -21.98 -7.32
N LEU A 205 4.30 -21.73 -6.81
CA LEU A 205 5.13 -20.61 -7.22
C LEU A 205 5.92 -20.93 -8.49
N LYS A 206 5.65 -20.19 -9.57
CA LYS A 206 6.40 -20.34 -10.83
C LYS A 206 7.77 -19.69 -10.73
N GLU A 207 8.72 -20.16 -11.54
CA GLU A 207 10.08 -19.61 -11.65
C GLU A 207 10.10 -18.08 -11.87
N SER A 208 9.25 -17.57 -12.77
CA SER A 208 9.14 -16.14 -13.04
C SER A 208 8.56 -15.36 -11.86
N GLU A 209 7.57 -15.91 -11.16
CA GLU A 209 6.94 -15.31 -9.98
C GLU A 209 7.91 -15.26 -8.81
N PHE A 210 8.67 -16.35 -8.59
CA PHE A 210 9.75 -16.40 -7.61
C PHE A 210 10.84 -15.36 -7.92
N CYS A 211 11.29 -15.27 -9.16
CA CYS A 211 12.27 -14.26 -9.56
C CYS A 211 11.76 -12.82 -9.34
N CYS A 212 10.50 -12.56 -9.64
CA CYS A 212 9.85 -11.27 -9.37
C CYS A 212 9.78 -10.99 -7.86
N LEU A 213 9.40 -11.99 -7.05
CA LEU A 213 9.35 -11.88 -5.59
C LEU A 213 10.74 -11.52 -5.02
N ILE A 214 11.79 -12.26 -5.38
CA ILE A 214 13.16 -11.97 -4.95
C ILE A 214 13.59 -10.56 -5.39
N SER A 215 13.29 -10.17 -6.63
CA SER A 215 13.65 -8.83 -7.13
C SER A 215 12.97 -7.70 -6.35
N ASN A 216 11.68 -7.88 -6.01
CA ASN A 216 10.95 -6.93 -5.18
C ASN A 216 11.53 -6.89 -3.75
N LEU A 217 11.77 -8.04 -3.14
CA LEU A 217 12.38 -8.17 -1.81
C LEU A 217 13.73 -7.44 -1.72
N VAL A 218 14.61 -7.71 -2.68
CA VAL A 218 15.93 -7.06 -2.74
C VAL A 218 15.78 -5.54 -2.91
N SER A 219 14.86 -5.09 -3.77
CA SER A 219 14.63 -3.66 -3.99
C SER A 219 14.06 -2.94 -2.76
N ASP A 220 13.19 -3.61 -2.00
CA ASP A 220 12.62 -3.08 -0.76
C ASP A 220 13.71 -2.99 0.33
N LEU A 221 14.57 -4.01 0.44
CA LEU A 221 15.67 -4.05 1.43
C LEU A 221 16.85 -3.15 1.09
N GLU A 222 17.13 -2.91 -0.19
CA GLU A 222 18.14 -1.91 -0.60
C GLU A 222 17.71 -0.49 -0.16
N ARG A 223 16.40 -0.22 -0.10
CA ARG A 223 15.85 1.05 0.40
C ARG A 223 15.81 1.09 1.93
N TRP A 224 15.46 -0.03 2.56
CA TRP A 224 15.26 -0.14 4.01
C TRP A 224 15.89 -1.42 4.58
N PRO A 225 17.23 -1.46 4.75
CA PRO A 225 17.96 -2.67 5.14
C PRO A 225 17.88 -2.90 6.64
N GLU A 226 16.71 -3.33 7.13
CA GLU A 226 16.58 -3.78 8.51
C GLU A 226 17.21 -5.18 8.70
N PRO A 227 18.08 -5.38 9.71
CA PRO A 227 18.80 -6.65 9.89
C PRO A 227 17.91 -7.89 9.94
N GLU A 228 16.75 -7.78 10.60
CA GLU A 228 15.79 -8.88 10.75
C GLU A 228 15.17 -9.28 9.40
N HIS A 229 14.83 -8.30 8.56
CA HIS A 229 14.27 -8.56 7.23
C HIS A 229 15.31 -9.15 6.27
N VAL A 230 16.58 -8.72 6.39
CA VAL A 230 17.66 -9.32 5.59
C VAL A 230 17.92 -10.76 6.03
N GLN A 231 17.86 -11.05 7.33
CA GLN A 231 17.96 -12.43 7.82
C GLN A 231 16.80 -13.28 7.32
N LEU A 232 15.56 -12.76 7.36
CA LEU A 232 14.40 -13.45 6.81
C LEU A 232 14.57 -13.78 5.32
N LEU A 233 15.12 -12.86 4.52
CA LEU A 233 15.42 -13.12 3.11
C LEU A 233 16.50 -14.20 2.92
N LYS A 234 17.52 -14.24 3.79
CA LYS A 234 18.53 -15.31 3.77
C LYS A 234 17.91 -16.66 4.06
N ASP A 235 17.14 -16.76 5.13
CA ASP A 235 16.46 -17.99 5.55
C ASP A 235 15.51 -18.48 4.44
N PHE A 236 14.78 -17.54 3.80
CA PHE A 236 13.92 -17.83 2.66
C PHE A 236 14.68 -18.35 1.44
N TRP A 237 15.79 -17.70 1.10
CA TRP A 237 16.63 -18.11 -0.03
C TRP A 237 17.25 -19.50 0.20
N GLU A 238 17.72 -19.77 1.42
CA GLU A 238 18.27 -21.07 1.79
C GLU A 238 17.22 -22.18 1.72
N ALA A 239 16.02 -21.93 2.24
CA ALA A 239 14.89 -22.84 2.22
C ALA A 239 14.24 -23.03 0.84
N SER A 240 14.57 -22.18 -0.14
CA SER A 240 13.96 -22.23 -1.47
C SER A 240 14.31 -23.53 -2.21
N PRO A 241 13.41 -24.06 -3.05
CA PRO A 241 13.72 -25.18 -3.96
C PRO A 241 14.87 -24.85 -4.93
N GLU A 242 15.76 -25.83 -5.15
CA GLU A 242 16.94 -25.66 -6.02
C GLU A 242 16.60 -25.23 -7.46
N PRO A 243 15.55 -25.76 -8.13
CA PRO A 243 15.18 -25.30 -9.48
C PRO A 243 14.88 -23.80 -9.53
N LEU A 244 14.24 -23.26 -8.50
CA LEU A 244 13.92 -21.84 -8.40
C LEU A 244 15.18 -20.98 -8.22
N LYS A 245 16.13 -21.43 -7.40
CA LYS A 245 17.42 -20.76 -7.22
C LYS A 245 18.23 -20.72 -8.51
N ILE A 246 18.29 -21.85 -9.22
CA ILE A 246 18.97 -21.96 -10.51
C ILE A 246 18.39 -20.94 -11.50
N TYR A 247 17.06 -20.85 -11.59
CA TYR A 247 16.41 -19.87 -12.45
C TYR A 247 16.83 -18.43 -12.14
N VAL A 248 16.86 -18.05 -10.86
CA VAL A 248 17.28 -16.71 -10.42
C VAL A 248 18.76 -16.46 -10.70
N ALA A 249 19.63 -17.47 -10.55
CA ALA A 249 21.07 -17.35 -10.79
C ALA A 249 21.42 -16.89 -12.22
N TYR A 250 20.56 -17.21 -13.20
CA TYR A 250 20.71 -16.75 -14.59
C TYR A 250 20.15 -15.34 -14.86
N LYS A 251 19.69 -14.63 -13.82
CA LYS A 251 19.10 -13.28 -13.91
C LYS A 251 19.97 -12.26 -13.19
N GLN A 252 19.86 -11.01 -13.62
CA GLN A 252 20.53 -9.87 -12.97
C GLN A 252 20.18 -9.74 -11.47
N THR A 253 19.00 -10.21 -11.08
CA THR A 253 18.54 -10.26 -9.69
C THR A 253 19.51 -10.98 -8.76
N TYR A 254 20.22 -12.02 -9.23
CA TYR A 254 21.15 -12.77 -8.40
C TYR A 254 22.33 -11.94 -7.91
N GLY A 255 22.92 -11.10 -8.77
CA GLY A 255 24.03 -10.22 -8.37
C GLY A 255 23.62 -9.24 -7.26
N ARG A 256 22.44 -8.63 -7.39
CA ARG A 256 21.91 -7.73 -6.35
C ARG A 256 21.64 -8.46 -5.04
N LEU A 257 21.12 -9.69 -5.11
CA LEU A 257 20.89 -10.52 -3.93
C LEU A 257 22.20 -10.84 -3.19
N THR A 258 23.25 -11.23 -3.92
CA THR A 258 24.55 -11.52 -3.31
C THR A 258 25.20 -10.27 -2.70
N ASP A 259 25.12 -9.13 -3.39
CA ASP A 259 25.64 -7.86 -2.89
C ASP A 259 24.93 -7.43 -1.59
N LEU A 260 23.60 -7.62 -1.54
CA LEU A 260 22.81 -7.34 -0.34
C LEU A 260 23.26 -8.23 0.84
N PHE A 261 23.42 -9.54 0.62
CA PHE A 261 23.86 -10.46 1.67
C PHE A 261 25.26 -10.14 2.21
N ASP A 262 26.17 -9.73 1.33
CA ASP A 262 27.53 -9.33 1.68
C ASP A 262 27.57 -7.99 2.43
N SER A 263 26.74 -7.02 2.04
CA SER A 263 26.69 -5.70 2.66
C SER A 263 26.36 -5.79 4.16
N VAL A 264 25.37 -6.62 4.53
CA VAL A 264 24.96 -6.82 5.92
C VAL A 264 25.99 -7.62 6.71
N ALA A 265 26.69 -8.56 6.07
CA ALA A 265 27.78 -9.30 6.71
C ALA A 265 28.96 -8.39 7.08
N ARG A 266 29.20 -7.29 6.34
CA ARG A 266 30.21 -6.28 6.69
C ARG A 266 29.75 -5.39 7.84
N VAL A 267 28.49 -4.96 7.84
CA VAL A 267 27.93 -4.10 8.91
C VAL A 267 27.94 -4.83 10.25
N THR A 268 27.50 -6.10 10.28
CA THR A 268 27.47 -6.92 11.49
C THR A 268 28.86 -7.26 12.04
N ARG A 269 29.88 -7.42 11.19
CA ARG A 269 31.27 -7.58 11.67
C ARG A 269 31.85 -6.29 12.24
N ASN A 270 31.52 -5.14 11.66
CA ASN A 270 32.05 -3.85 12.11
C ASN A 270 31.32 -3.29 13.34
N SER A 271 30.06 -3.67 13.59
CA SER A 271 29.32 -3.28 14.79
C SER A 271 29.74 -4.06 16.05
N VAL A 272 30.33 -5.25 15.90
CA VAL A 272 30.96 -5.99 17.02
C VAL A 272 32.27 -5.33 17.49
N LEU A 273 32.84 -4.41 16.70
CA LEU A 273 34.04 -3.65 17.06
C LEU A 273 33.76 -2.31 17.77
N PHE A 274 32.50 -1.91 17.93
CA PHE A 274 32.12 -0.81 18.81
C PHE A 274 31.43 -1.37 20.05
N PRO A 275 32.06 -1.33 21.25
CA PRO A 275 31.38 -1.70 22.46
C PRO A 275 30.23 -0.71 22.67
N ILE A 276 29.01 -1.22 22.63
CA ILE A 276 27.82 -0.50 23.09
C ILE A 276 28.10 -0.08 24.52
N TRP A 277 28.36 1.21 24.73
CA TRP A 277 28.37 1.86 26.03
C TRP A 277 26.95 1.73 26.61
N ARG A 278 26.68 0.63 27.31
CA ARG A 278 25.56 0.60 28.26
C ARG A 278 26.02 1.41 29.47
N GLY A 279 25.71 2.70 29.44
CA GLY A 279 25.79 3.56 30.60
C GLY A 279 24.99 2.93 31.74
N SER A 280 25.72 2.36 32.69
CA SER A 280 25.23 2.18 34.05
C SER A 280 25.29 3.54 34.70
N LEU A 281 24.18 4.06 35.24
CA LEU A 281 24.16 5.18 36.17
C LEU A 281 22.77 5.22 36.83
N PRO A 282 22.67 5.78 38.04
CA PRO A 282 22.74 5.07 39.32
C PRO A 282 21.36 4.78 39.95
#